data_AF-A0A959B612-F1
#
_entry.id   AF-A0A959B612-F1
#
_cell.length_a   1.000
_cell.length_b   1.000
_cell.length_c   1.000
_cell.angle_alpha   90.00
_cell.angle_beta   90.00
_cell.angle_gamma   90.00
#
_symmetry.space_group_name_H-M   'P 1'
#
loop_
_entity.id
_entity.type
_entity.pdbx_description
1 polymer ?
#
loop_
_entity_poly.entity_id
_entity_poly.type
_entity_poly.pdbx_seq_one_letter_code
_entity_poly.pdbx_strand_id
1 'polypeptide(L)'
;MLTQILLISQSGFILKSAGNLLPSHWLLHHSARETFPIIESLWPYLQNLKAQEPSLRLDCVAQPHPKLAGFYCFSFRQTGGHRKYLELSIQCCTEQALQFRKKNQQQNEARLLP
;
A
#
# COMPACT_ATOMS: atom_id res chain seq x y z
N MET A 1 -3.41 -11.50 10.70
CA MET A 1 -3.35 -10.19 10.01
C MET A 1 -3.00 -10.43 8.56
N LEU A 2 -3.77 -9.88 7.62
CA LEU A 2 -3.51 -10.06 6.19
C LEU A 2 -2.47 -9.05 5.71
N THR A 3 -1.38 -9.53 5.11
CA THR A 3 -0.26 -8.70 4.66
C THR A 3 0.33 -9.20 3.34
N GLN A 4 1.04 -8.32 2.66
CA GLN A 4 1.81 -8.60 1.46
C GLN A 4 3.06 -7.73 1.44
N ILE A 5 4.20 -8.31 1.08
CA ILE A 5 5.46 -7.62 0.86
C ILE A 5 5.90 -7.90 -0.56
N LEU A 6 6.16 -6.84 -1.31
CA LEU A 6 6.60 -6.88 -2.70
C LEU A 6 7.96 -6.21 -2.82
N LEU A 7 8.86 -6.85 -3.57
CA LEU A 7 10.10 -6.21 -4.02
C LEU A 7 9.90 -5.77 -5.47
N ILE A 8 10.08 -4.48 -5.73
CA ILE A 8 9.80 -3.85 -7.02
C ILE A 8 11.10 -3.31 -7.61
N SER A 9 11.33 -3.60 -8.89
CA SER A 9 12.47 -3.08 -9.66
C SER A 9 12.33 -1.57 -9.97
N GLN A 10 13.42 -0.93 -10.37
CA GLN A 10 13.39 0.48 -10.80
C GLN A 10 12.48 0.74 -12.02
N SER A 11 12.24 -0.29 -12.84
CA SER A 11 11.33 -0.24 -13.98
C SER A 11 9.86 -0.48 -13.60
N GLY A 12 9.56 -0.77 -12.33
CA GLY A 12 8.20 -0.98 -11.84
C GLY A 12 7.71 -2.43 -11.81
N PHE A 13 8.52 -3.40 -12.22
CA PHE A 13 8.15 -4.81 -12.17
C PHE A 13 8.34 -5.43 -10.78
N ILE A 14 7.39 -6.26 -10.38
CA ILE A 14 7.43 -7.03 -9.12
C ILE A 14 8.38 -8.22 -9.29
N LEU A 15 9.44 -8.25 -8.50
CA LEU A 15 10.50 -9.27 -8.51
C LEU A 15 10.29 -10.34 -7.45
N LYS A 16 9.68 -9.99 -6.32
CA LYS A 16 9.36 -10.92 -5.23
C LYS A 16 8.01 -10.57 -4.63
N SER A 17 7.32 -11.58 -4.13
CA SER A 17 6.01 -11.44 -3.48
C SER A 17 5.88 -12.46 -2.35
N ALA A 18 5.75 -11.97 -1.12
CA ALA A 18 5.56 -12.77 0.09
C ALA A 18 4.37 -12.25 0.91
N GLY A 19 3.48 -13.13 1.34
CA GLY A 19 2.28 -12.74 2.08
C GLY A 19 1.08 -13.61 1.76
N ASN A 20 -0.10 -13.11 2.15
CA ASN A 20 -1.37 -13.85 2.05
C ASN A 20 -2.54 -13.00 1.54
N LEU A 21 -2.27 -11.78 1.01
CA LEU A 21 -3.32 -10.96 0.40
C LEU A 21 -3.65 -11.41 -1.02
N LEU A 22 -2.62 -11.68 -1.83
CA LEU A 22 -2.76 -12.08 -3.23
C LEU A 22 -1.80 -13.23 -3.54
N PRO A 23 -2.20 -14.19 -4.39
CA PRO A 23 -1.30 -15.25 -4.81
C PRO A 23 -0.05 -14.70 -5.51
N SER A 24 1.14 -15.17 -5.15
CA SER A 24 2.40 -14.67 -5.72
C SER A 24 2.45 -14.78 -7.25
N HIS A 25 1.85 -15.84 -7.83
CA HIS A 25 1.82 -16.03 -9.28
C HIS A 25 0.95 -15.01 -10.03
N TRP A 26 0.06 -14.27 -9.35
CA TRP A 26 -0.65 -13.13 -9.95
C TRP A 26 0.17 -11.85 -9.97
N LEU A 27 1.26 -11.82 -9.20
CA LEU A 27 2.01 -10.60 -8.92
C LEU A 27 3.40 -10.62 -9.57
N LEU A 28 4.08 -11.77 -9.55
CA LEU A 28 5.45 -11.88 -10.05
C LEU A 28 5.54 -11.48 -11.52
N HIS A 29 6.53 -10.66 -11.85
CA HIS A 29 6.82 -10.11 -13.18
C HIS A 29 5.73 -9.17 -13.74
N HIS A 30 4.67 -8.87 -13.00
CA HIS A 30 3.71 -7.84 -13.36
C HIS A 30 4.20 -6.44 -12.96
N SER A 31 3.69 -5.43 -13.65
CA SER A 31 3.92 -4.02 -13.32
C SER A 31 3.16 -3.65 -12.04
N ALA A 32 3.88 -3.22 -11.00
CA ALA A 32 3.25 -2.76 -9.76
C ALA A 32 2.34 -1.54 -9.99
N ARG A 33 2.67 -0.71 -11.00
CA ARG A 33 1.92 0.48 -11.39
C ARG A 33 0.55 0.12 -11.97
N GLU A 34 0.47 -0.96 -12.73
CA GLU A 34 -0.77 -1.48 -13.29
C GLU A 34 -1.57 -2.27 -12.24
N THR A 35 -0.88 -3.08 -11.44
CA THR A 35 -1.52 -3.89 -10.38
C THR A 35 -2.14 -3.01 -9.30
N PHE A 36 -1.50 -1.90 -8.94
CA PHE A 36 -1.97 -0.98 -7.91
C PHE A 36 -1.94 0.46 -8.46
N PRO A 37 -3.05 0.95 -9.06
CA PRO A 37 -3.08 2.24 -9.75
C PRO A 37 -2.63 3.44 -8.92
N ILE A 38 -2.76 3.39 -7.58
CA ILE A 38 -2.26 4.45 -6.70
C ILE A 38 -0.73 4.63 -6.77
N ILE A 39 0.00 3.58 -7.16
CA ILE A 39 1.45 3.61 -7.33
C ILE A 39 1.83 4.45 -8.56
N GLU A 40 1.02 4.44 -9.62
CA GLU A 40 1.28 5.21 -10.84
C GLU A 40 1.47 6.70 -10.52
N SER A 41 0.52 7.28 -9.80
CA SER A 41 0.53 8.70 -9.42
C SER A 41 1.70 9.08 -8.52
N LEU A 42 2.23 8.12 -7.75
CA LEU A 42 3.33 8.33 -6.82
C LEU A 42 4.69 7.95 -7.40
N TRP A 43 4.71 7.32 -8.58
CA TRP A 43 5.89 6.70 -9.14
C TRP A 43 7.10 7.65 -9.26
N PRO A 44 6.97 8.90 -9.75
CA PRO A 44 8.08 9.84 -9.81
C PRO A 44 8.69 10.12 -8.42
N TYR A 45 7.87 10.15 -7.37
CA TYR A 45 8.35 10.34 -6.00
C TYR A 45 9.00 9.06 -5.46
N LEU A 46 8.40 7.90 -5.72
CA LEU A 46 8.93 6.59 -5.30
C LEU A 46 10.30 6.28 -5.89
N GLN A 47 10.56 6.71 -7.13
CA GLN A 47 11.86 6.57 -7.77
C GLN A 47 12.97 7.40 -7.11
N ASN A 48 12.59 8.51 -6.47
CA ASN A 48 13.52 9.46 -5.85
C ASN A 48 13.67 9.28 -4.33
N LEU A 49 12.88 8.39 -3.72
CA LEU A 49 13.03 8.01 -2.32
C LEU A 49 14.47 7.54 -2.05
N LYS A 50 15.07 8.02 -0.95
CA LYS A 50 16.39 7.59 -0.51
C LYS A 50 16.27 6.48 0.53
N ALA A 51 17.21 5.53 0.53
CA ALA A 51 17.22 4.42 1.50
C ALA A 51 17.29 4.84 2.99
N GLN A 52 17.75 6.06 3.24
CA GLN A 52 17.88 6.68 4.57
C GLN A 52 16.69 7.59 4.93
N GLU A 53 15.76 7.82 4.01
CA GLU A 53 14.51 8.53 4.29
C GLU A 53 13.52 7.60 5.01
N PRO A 54 12.62 8.17 5.85
CA PRO A 54 11.53 7.41 6.45
C PRO A 54 10.63 6.82 5.36
N SER A 55 10.01 5.68 5.66
CA SER A 55 9.09 5.03 4.73
C SER A 55 7.91 5.95 4.40
N LEU A 56 7.63 6.14 3.10
CA LEU A 56 6.39 6.79 2.69
C LEU A 56 5.23 5.87 3.02
N ARG A 57 4.25 6.38 3.76
CA ARG A 57 3.09 5.60 4.20
C ARG A 57 1.79 6.24 3.72
N LEU A 58 0.92 5.43 3.16
CA LEU A 58 -0.46 5.78 2.82
C LEU A 58 -1.39 4.93 3.69
N ASP A 59 -2.19 5.59 4.51
CA ASP A 59 -3.15 4.91 5.38
C ASP A 59 -4.54 4.88 4.75
N CYS A 60 -5.28 3.80 5.03
CA CYS A 60 -6.68 3.64 4.62
C CYS A 60 -6.94 3.78 3.11
N VAL A 61 -6.05 3.23 2.27
CA VAL A 61 -6.25 3.12 0.83
C VAL A 61 -7.42 2.19 0.56
N ALA A 62 -8.50 2.72 -0.02
CA ALA A 62 -9.70 1.97 -0.34
C ALA A 62 -9.47 1.13 -1.60
N GLN A 63 -9.77 -0.18 -1.51
CA GLN A 63 -9.80 -1.12 -2.63
C GLN A 63 -8.65 -0.94 -3.66
N PRO A 64 -7.39 -1.13 -3.24
CA PRO A 64 -6.22 -0.84 -4.08
C PRO A 64 -6.05 -1.79 -5.28
N HIS A 65 -6.78 -2.90 -5.30
CA HIS A 65 -6.78 -3.91 -6.35
C HIS A 65 -8.19 -4.52 -6.46
N PRO A 66 -8.68 -4.94 -7.65
CA PRO A 66 -10.03 -5.47 -7.84
C PRO A 66 -10.39 -6.66 -6.93
N LYS A 67 -9.40 -7.45 -6.53
CA LYS A 67 -9.56 -8.61 -5.63
C LYS A 67 -9.36 -8.30 -4.14
N LEU A 68 -9.03 -7.06 -3.79
CA LEU A 68 -8.77 -6.61 -2.42
C LEU A 68 -9.88 -5.66 -1.96
N ALA A 69 -10.98 -6.21 -1.44
CA ALA A 69 -12.07 -5.43 -0.88
C ALA A 69 -11.71 -4.93 0.53
N GLY A 70 -11.93 -3.64 0.80
CA GLY A 70 -11.71 -3.02 2.11
C GLY A 70 -10.68 -1.89 2.09
N PHE A 71 -9.99 -1.70 3.22
CA PHE A 71 -8.99 -0.65 3.42
C PHE A 71 -7.64 -1.24 3.75
N TYR A 72 -6.59 -0.63 3.19
CA TYR A 72 -5.22 -1.11 3.30
C TYR A 72 -4.24 0.02 3.59
N CYS A 73 -3.20 -0.29 4.34
CA CYS A 73 -2.05 0.58 4.53
C CYS A 73 -0.96 0.16 3.55
N PHE A 74 -0.41 1.13 2.82
CA PHE A 74 0.75 0.96 1.94
C PHE A 74 1.95 1.62 2.60
N SER A 75 3.06 0.91 2.69
CA SER A 75 4.33 1.44 3.16
C SER A 75 5.41 1.16 2.12
N PHE A 76 6.10 2.20 1.71
CA PHE A 76 7.13 2.17 0.69
C PHE A 76 8.48 2.51 1.30
N ARG A 77 9.50 1.70 1.00
CA ARG A 77 10.86 1.94 1.44
C ARG A 77 11.84 1.57 0.33
N GLN A 78 12.88 2.37 0.13
CA GLN A 78 13.98 1.97 -0.74
C GLN A 78 14.90 1.00 0.01
N THR A 79 15.21 -0.15 -0.60
CA THR A 79 16.15 -1.11 -0.01
C THR A 79 17.57 -0.55 -0.05
N GLY A 80 18.34 -0.69 1.03
CA GLY A 80 19.76 -0.36 1.02
C GLY A 80 20.60 -1.30 0.15
N GLY A 81 21.80 -0.85 -0.27
CA GLY A 81 22.77 -1.66 -1.01
C GLY A 81 23.08 -1.15 -2.43
N HIS A 82 23.83 -1.94 -3.19
CA HIS A 82 24.31 -1.57 -4.54
C HIS A 82 23.22 -1.47 -5.60
N ARG A 83 22.09 -2.17 -5.42
CA ARG A 83 20.95 -2.14 -6.34
C ARG A 83 19.76 -1.47 -5.65
N LYS A 84 19.21 -0.45 -6.30
CA LYS A 84 18.04 0.28 -5.80
C LYS A 84 16.77 -0.52 -6.12
N TYR A 85 16.15 -1.10 -5.10
CA TYR A 85 14.81 -1.65 -5.20
C TYR A 85 13.85 -0.88 -4.30
N LEU A 86 12.57 -0.98 -4.62
CA LEU A 86 11.49 -0.46 -3.80
C LEU A 86 10.80 -1.64 -3.11
N GLU A 87 10.79 -1.64 -1.79
CA GLU A 87 9.96 -2.53 -1.00
C GLU A 87 8.60 -1.88 -0.77
N LEU A 88 7.54 -2.60 -1.09
CA LEU A 88 6.17 -2.22 -0.81
C LEU A 88 5.56 -3.24 0.17
N SER A 89 5.18 -2.77 1.35
CA SER A 89 4.36 -3.51 2.30
C SER A 89 2.90 -3.06 2.22
N ILE A 90 1.99 -4.00 2.06
CA ILE A 90 0.54 -3.81 2.05
C ILE A 90 -0.04 -4.55 3.25
N GLN A 91 -0.84 -3.87 4.05
CA GLN A 91 -1.47 -4.45 5.23
C GLN A 91 -2.96 -4.14 5.24
N CYS A 92 -3.81 -5.15 5.47
CA CYS A 92 -5.23 -4.93 5.67
C CYS A 92 -5.47 -4.17 7.00
N CYS A 93 -6.21 -3.08 6.93
CA CYS A 93 -6.63 -2.26 8.08
C CYS A 93 -8.14 -1.99 8.08
N THR A 94 -8.92 -2.82 7.38
CA THR A 94 -10.36 -2.61 7.16
C THR A 94 -11.14 -2.44 8.46
N GLU A 95 -10.92 -3.30 9.45
CA GLU A 95 -11.63 -3.22 10.72
C GLU A 95 -11.35 -1.91 11.45
N GLN A 96 -10.08 -1.51 11.53
CA GLN A 96 -9.67 -0.25 12.16
C GLN A 96 -10.26 0.96 11.42
N ALA A 97 -10.22 0.95 10.09
CA ALA A 97 -10.76 2.02 9.27
C ALA A 97 -12.28 2.17 9.44
N LEU A 98 -13.02 1.06 9.50
CA LEU A 98 -14.46 1.06 9.73
C LEU A 98 -14.83 1.56 11.13
N GLN A 99 -14.09 1.13 12.16
CA GLN A 99 -14.28 1.62 13.53
C GLN A 99 -14.03 3.13 13.62
N PHE A 100 -12.96 3.62 12.99
CA PHE A 100 -12.65 5.05 12.96
C PHE A 100 -13.74 5.86 12.24
N ARG A 101 -14.23 5.38 11.09
CA ARG A 101 -15.33 6.00 10.37
C ARG A 101 -16.60 6.07 11.21
N LYS A 102 -16.99 4.97 11.87
CA LYS A 102 -18.17 4.93 12.75
C LYS A 102 -18.04 5.95 13.89
N LYS A 103 -16.86 6.02 14.52
CA LYS A 103 -16.60 6.99 15.58
C LYS A 103 -16.71 8.43 15.09
N ASN A 104 -16.12 8.74 13.93
CA ASN A 104 -16.21 10.08 13.35
C ASN A 104 -17.64 10.45 12.95
N GLN A 105 -18.41 9.50 12.43
CA GLN A 105 -19.81 9.70 12.12
C GLN A 105 -20.60 10.07 13.39
N GLN A 106 -20.46 9.29 14.46
CA GLN A 106 -21.13 9.57 15.74
C GLN A 106 -20.74 10.94 16.31
N GLN A 107 -19.47 11.32 16.21
CA GLN A 107 -19.00 12.64 16.66
C GLN A 107 -19.56 13.77 15.82
N ASN A 108 -19.67 13.59 14.51
CA ASN A 108 -20.24 14.60 13.63
C ASN A 108 -21.75 14.75 13.84
N GLU A 109 -22.48 13.63 13.99
CA GLU A 109 -23.90 13.64 14.31
C GLU A 109 -24.18 14.33 15.65
N ALA A 110 -23.38 14.06 16.68
CA ALA A 110 -23.49 14.72 17.99
C ALA A 110 -23.22 16.23 17.93
N ARG A 111 -22.44 16.71 16.95
CA ARG A 111 -22.19 18.15 16.73
C ARG A 111 -23.29 18.85 15.92
N LEU A 112 -24.11 18.07 15.22
CA LEU A 112 -25.22 18.56 14.39
C LEU A 112 -26.56 18.57 15.14
N LEU A 113 -26.63 17.89 16.30
CA LEU A 113 -27.77 17.95 17.20
C LEU A 113 -27.65 19.22 18.08
N PRO A 114 -28.69 20.08 18.14
CA PRO A 114 -28.70 21.33 18.91
C PRO A 114 -28.66 21.14 20.42
#